data_AF-A0A2V7LPP4-F1
#
_entry.id   AF-A0A2V7LPP4-F1
#
_cell.length_a   1.000
_cell.length_b   1.000
_cell.length_c   1.000
_cell.angle_alpha   90.00
_cell.angle_beta   90.00
_cell.angle_gamma   90.00
#
_symmetry.space_group_name_H-M   'P 1'
#
loop_
_entity.id
_entity.type
_entity.pdbx_description
1 polymer ?
#
loop_
_entity_poly.entity_id
_entity_poly.type
_entity_poly.pdbx_seq_one_letter_code
_entity_poly.pdbx_strand_id
1 'polypeptide(L)'
;MLLKLYDLRREPVLRKARAWFREEFRPRTAQDVLEASRGKRSAYYRMVTTYWSMAATLVLHGAIDEQMFADANGEHIMVYARLQPFLAELRGLLNNPGYFEKLEQVILRMPDAQARLARFPRPAKGKAATSKGPRRVA
;
A
#
# COMPACT_ATOMS: atom_id res chain seq x y z
N MET A 1 15.79 -15.01 5.70
CA MET A 1 14.51 -14.27 5.79
C MET A 1 13.93 -13.88 4.42
N LEU A 2 14.70 -13.29 3.48
CA LEU A 2 14.19 -12.88 2.15
C LEU A 2 13.56 -14.02 1.33
N LEU A 3 14.15 -15.22 1.32
CA LEU A 3 13.55 -16.37 0.64
C LEU A 3 12.18 -16.76 1.24
N LYS A 4 11.96 -16.51 2.54
CA LYS A 4 10.65 -16.76 3.17
C LYS A 4 9.61 -15.74 2.72
N LEU A 5 10.00 -14.46 2.59
CA LEU A 5 9.15 -13.44 1.97
C LEU A 5 8.77 -13.83 0.53
N TYR A 6 9.74 -14.26 -0.26
CA TYR A 6 9.49 -14.75 -1.62
C TYR A 6 8.50 -15.93 -1.63
N ASP A 7 8.71 -16.92 -0.74
CA ASP A 7 7.83 -18.08 -0.61
C ASP A 7 6.39 -17.68 -0.29
N LEU A 8 6.18 -16.82 0.71
CA LEU A 8 4.85 -16.34 1.10
C LEU A 8 4.14 -15.60 -0.04
N ARG A 9 4.86 -14.82 -0.86
CA ARG A 9 4.28 -14.11 -2.03
C ARG A 9 3.75 -15.05 -3.12
N ARG A 10 4.07 -16.34 -3.05
CA ARG A 10 3.60 -17.40 -3.95
C ARG A 10 2.41 -18.17 -3.40
N GLU A 11 1.98 -17.90 -2.17
CA GLU A 11 0.73 -18.45 -1.67
C GLU A 11 -0.41 -18.07 -2.66
N PRO A 12 -1.25 -19.03 -3.09
CA PRO A 12 -2.25 -18.82 -4.14
C PRO A 12 -3.14 -17.58 -3.97
N VAL A 13 -3.63 -17.31 -2.75
CA VAL A 13 -4.51 -16.18 -2.49
C VAL A 13 -3.73 -14.87 -2.51
N LEU A 14 -2.54 -14.80 -1.91
CA LEU A 14 -1.69 -13.61 -1.98
C LEU A 14 -1.24 -13.32 -3.41
N ARG A 15 -0.94 -14.35 -4.21
CA ARG A 15 -0.63 -14.17 -5.63
C ARG A 15 -1.79 -13.51 -6.39
N LYS A 16 -3.03 -13.96 -6.16
CA LYS A 16 -4.24 -13.35 -6.74
C LYS A 16 -4.45 -11.92 -6.25
N ALA A 17 -4.26 -11.67 -4.96
CA ALA A 17 -4.39 -10.34 -4.37
C ALA A 17 -3.37 -9.35 -4.96
N ARG A 18 -2.11 -9.79 -5.16
CA ARG A 18 -1.05 -8.99 -5.79
C ARG A 18 -1.37 -8.67 -7.25
N ALA A 19 -1.87 -9.65 -8.01
CA ALA A 19 -2.32 -9.43 -9.39
C ALA A 19 -3.45 -8.38 -9.43
N TRP A 20 -4.48 -8.55 -8.60
CA TRP A 20 -5.57 -7.58 -8.47
C TRP A 20 -5.07 -6.17 -8.10
N PHE A 21 -4.16 -6.05 -7.13
CA PHE A 21 -3.63 -4.75 -6.71
C PHE A 21 -2.84 -4.08 -7.85
N ARG A 22 -2.08 -4.87 -8.62
CA ARG A 22 -1.32 -4.37 -9.77
C ARG A 22 -2.23 -3.99 -10.93
N GLU A 23 -3.23 -4.79 -11.26
CA GLU A 23 -3.98 -4.71 -12.53
C GLU A 23 -5.28 -3.92 -12.40
N GLU A 24 -6.03 -4.12 -11.32
CA GLU A 24 -7.39 -3.60 -11.16
C GLU A 24 -7.47 -2.43 -10.16
N PHE A 25 -6.67 -2.44 -9.09
CA PHE A 25 -6.75 -1.39 -8.08
C PHE A 25 -6.20 -0.05 -8.62
N ARG A 26 -7.11 0.88 -8.91
CA ARG A 26 -6.85 2.22 -9.48
C ARG A 26 -7.60 3.30 -8.70
N PRO A 27 -7.26 3.55 -7.42
CA PRO A 27 -7.94 4.55 -6.63
C PRO A 27 -7.71 5.95 -7.21
N ARG A 28 -8.77 6.75 -7.29
CA ARG A 28 -8.73 8.18 -7.65
C ARG A 28 -8.97 9.07 -6.44
N THR A 29 -9.55 8.54 -5.37
CA THR A 29 -9.84 9.24 -4.11
C THR A 29 -9.42 8.42 -2.89
N ALA A 30 -9.30 9.05 -1.72
CA ALA A 30 -9.11 8.33 -0.46
C ALA A 30 -10.31 7.41 -0.16
N GLN A 31 -11.51 7.81 -0.57
CA GLN A 31 -12.72 7.00 -0.41
C GLN A 31 -12.65 5.69 -1.21
N ASP A 32 -12.07 5.70 -2.42
CA ASP A 32 -11.86 4.47 -3.21
C ASP A 32 -10.93 3.50 -2.47
N VAL A 33 -9.91 4.03 -1.77
CA VAL A 33 -9.01 3.22 -0.94
C VAL A 33 -9.76 2.65 0.27
N LEU A 34 -10.62 3.45 0.93
CA LEU A 34 -11.43 2.98 2.04
C LEU A 34 -12.42 1.89 1.61
N GLU A 35 -13.09 2.07 0.47
CA GLU A 35 -13.97 1.06 -0.12
C GLU A 35 -13.21 -0.22 -0.44
N ALA A 36 -12.02 -0.12 -1.03
CA ALA A 36 -11.16 -1.29 -1.26
C ALA A 36 -10.77 -1.98 0.06
N SER A 37 -10.52 -1.22 1.13
CA SER A 37 -10.12 -1.77 2.44
C SER A 37 -11.25 -2.41 3.25
N ARG A 38 -12.51 -2.01 3.00
CA ARG A 38 -13.70 -2.44 3.78
C ARG A 38 -14.71 -3.25 2.97
N GLY A 39 -14.68 -3.17 1.65
CA GLY A 39 -15.64 -3.77 0.74
C GLY A 39 -15.30 -5.19 0.30
N LYS A 40 -15.86 -5.60 -0.84
CA LYS A 40 -15.74 -6.98 -1.38
C LYS A 40 -14.30 -7.42 -1.65
N ARG A 41 -13.40 -6.48 -1.95
CA ARG A 41 -11.96 -6.75 -2.19
C ARG A 41 -11.07 -6.50 -0.97
N SER A 42 -11.65 -6.29 0.22
CA SER A 42 -10.92 -6.01 1.46
C SER A 42 -9.88 -7.06 1.83
N ALA A 43 -10.17 -8.34 1.59
CA ALA A 43 -9.20 -9.41 1.81
C ALA A 43 -7.95 -9.20 0.94
N TYR A 44 -8.11 -8.93 -0.35
CA TYR A 44 -6.98 -8.72 -1.26
C TYR A 44 -6.19 -7.46 -0.93
N TYR A 45 -6.88 -6.35 -0.67
CA TYR A 45 -6.25 -5.10 -0.25
C TYR A 45 -5.41 -5.31 1.01
N ARG A 46 -6.01 -5.90 2.07
CA ARG A 46 -5.32 -6.12 3.34
C ARG A 46 -4.15 -7.08 3.18
N MET A 47 -4.33 -8.20 2.47
CA MET A 47 -3.24 -9.16 2.26
C MET A 47 -2.00 -8.54 1.63
N VAL A 48 -2.15 -7.72 0.58
CA VAL A 48 -1.00 -7.06 -0.06
C VAL A 48 -0.36 -6.04 0.88
N THR A 49 -1.18 -5.23 1.52
CA THR A 49 -0.71 -4.07 2.27
C THR A 49 -0.11 -4.42 3.63
N THR A 50 -0.70 -5.37 4.35
CA THR A 50 -0.15 -5.87 5.62
C THR A 50 1.09 -6.72 5.38
N TYR A 51 1.13 -7.51 4.30
CA TYR A 51 2.33 -8.26 3.92
C TYR A 51 3.54 -7.32 3.75
N TRP A 52 3.38 -6.22 3.00
CA TRP A 52 4.46 -5.27 2.78
C TRP A 52 4.78 -4.41 4.01
N SER A 53 3.77 -4.07 4.82
CA SER A 53 4.01 -3.38 6.10
C SER A 53 4.80 -4.25 7.09
N MET A 54 4.52 -5.56 7.13
CA MET A 54 5.28 -6.51 7.94
C MET A 54 6.72 -6.64 7.42
N ALA A 55 6.91 -6.81 6.10
CA ALA A 55 8.23 -6.87 5.51
C ALA A 55 9.06 -5.60 5.80
N ALA A 56 8.46 -4.42 5.67
CA ALA A 56 9.09 -3.15 6.03
C ALA A 56 9.48 -3.10 7.51
N THR A 57 8.62 -3.60 8.41
CA THR A 57 8.93 -3.69 9.84
C THR A 57 10.16 -4.57 10.09
N LEU A 58 10.25 -5.73 9.44
CA LEU A 58 11.42 -6.62 9.57
C LEU A 58 12.72 -5.94 9.12
N VAL A 59 12.68 -5.15 8.05
CA VAL A 59 13.83 -4.36 7.58
C VAL A 59 14.21 -3.28 8.59
N LEU A 60 13.25 -2.48 9.03
CA LEU A 60 13.50 -1.36 9.96
C LEU A 60 14.03 -1.82 11.33
N HIS A 61 13.76 -3.08 11.71
CA HIS A 61 14.26 -3.70 12.93
C HIS A 61 15.54 -4.56 12.71
N GLY A 62 16.15 -4.52 11.52
CA GLY A 62 17.42 -5.20 11.23
C GLY A 62 17.33 -6.72 11.05
N ALA A 63 16.12 -7.30 11.01
CA ALA A 63 15.94 -8.73 10.73
C ALA A 63 16.15 -9.08 9.24
N ILE A 64 16.12 -8.06 8.38
CA ILE A 64 16.43 -8.14 6.96
C ILE A 64 17.34 -6.96 6.63
N ASP A 65 18.47 -7.24 6.00
CA ASP A 65 19.36 -6.19 5.48
C ASP A 65 18.62 -5.29 4.49
N GLU A 66 18.72 -3.98 4.69
CA GLU A 66 17.95 -2.97 3.95
C GLU A 66 18.35 -2.92 2.48
N GLN A 67 19.66 -2.97 2.19
CA GLN A 67 20.19 -2.95 0.82
C GLN A 67 19.76 -4.22 0.06
N MET A 68 19.94 -5.39 0.67
CA MET A 68 19.54 -6.67 0.09
C MET A 68 18.01 -6.74 -0.13
N PHE A 69 17.22 -6.15 0.77
CA PHE A 69 15.77 -6.04 0.57
C PHE A 69 15.42 -5.18 -0.64
N ALA A 70 16.06 -4.02 -0.79
CA ALA A 70 15.86 -3.08 -1.90
C ALA A 70 16.33 -3.63 -3.26
N ASP A 71 17.36 -4.49 -3.26
CA ASP A 71 17.88 -5.15 -4.46
C ASP A 71 17.00 -6.34 -4.88
N ALA A 72 16.48 -7.11 -3.91
CA ALA A 72 15.66 -8.29 -4.20
C ALA A 72 14.17 -7.99 -4.44
N ASN A 73 13.66 -6.82 -4.03
CA ASN A 73 12.23 -6.50 -4.09
C ASN A 73 11.95 -5.10 -4.64
N GLY A 74 10.87 -4.95 -5.42
CA GLY A 74 10.38 -3.64 -5.87
C GLY A 74 8.87 -3.41 -5.75
N GLU A 75 8.07 -4.45 -5.52
CA GLU A 75 6.61 -4.32 -5.52
C GLU A 75 6.08 -3.47 -4.36
N HIS A 76 6.78 -3.42 -3.23
CA HIS A 76 6.44 -2.57 -2.09
C HIS A 76 6.47 -1.07 -2.43
N ILE A 77 7.36 -0.68 -3.35
CA ILE A 77 7.46 0.69 -3.89
C ILE A 77 6.21 1.03 -4.69
N MET A 78 5.73 0.10 -5.52
CA MET A 78 4.48 0.26 -6.28
C MET A 78 3.25 0.36 -5.38
N VAL A 79 3.20 -0.44 -4.30
CA VAL A 79 2.13 -0.36 -3.29
C VAL A 79 2.10 1.01 -2.64
N TYR A 80 3.25 1.49 -2.16
CA TYR A 80 3.34 2.81 -1.55
C TYR A 80 3.06 3.93 -2.56
N ALA A 81 3.64 3.93 -3.76
CA ALA A 81 3.41 4.95 -4.77
C ALA A 81 1.92 5.10 -5.15
N ARG A 82 1.16 3.99 -5.13
CA ARG A 82 -0.28 4.00 -5.38
C ARG A 82 -1.09 4.63 -4.25
N LEU A 83 -0.63 4.52 -3.01
CA LEU A 83 -1.33 4.97 -1.81
C LEU A 83 -0.86 6.33 -1.32
N GLN A 84 0.41 6.68 -1.56
CA GLN A 84 1.07 7.92 -1.13
C GLN A 84 0.20 9.16 -1.34
N PRO A 85 -0.47 9.36 -2.50
CA PRO A 85 -1.29 10.54 -2.70
C PRO A 85 -2.41 10.67 -1.66
N PHE A 86 -2.94 9.56 -1.15
CA PHE A 86 -4.11 9.54 -0.28
C PHE A 86 -3.77 9.41 1.21
N LEU A 87 -2.50 9.17 1.58
CA LEU A 87 -2.12 8.82 2.95
C LEU A 87 -2.48 9.90 3.98
N ALA A 88 -2.27 11.17 3.67
CA ALA A 88 -2.61 12.25 4.61
C ALA A 88 -4.10 12.27 4.96
N GLU A 89 -4.97 12.18 3.95
CA GLU A 89 -6.43 12.13 4.13
C GLU A 89 -6.86 10.83 4.82
N LEU A 90 -6.30 9.68 4.41
CA LEU A 90 -6.59 8.38 5.02
C LEU A 90 -6.22 8.32 6.50
N ARG A 91 -5.07 8.88 6.89
CA ARG A 91 -4.65 8.97 8.30
C ARG A 91 -5.66 9.75 9.14
N GLY A 92 -6.22 10.84 8.59
CA GLY A 92 -7.30 11.60 9.21
C GLY A 92 -8.62 10.81 9.29
N LEU A 93 -9.09 10.26 8.16
CA LEU A 93 -10.35 9.49 8.09
C LEU A 93 -10.36 8.22 8.96
N LEU A 94 -9.19 7.61 9.17
CA LEU A 94 -9.03 6.42 9.99
C LEU A 94 -8.68 6.73 11.46
N ASN A 95 -8.46 7.99 11.80
CA ASN A 95 -7.88 8.40 13.08
C ASN A 95 -6.62 7.56 13.44
N ASN A 96 -5.75 7.35 12.45
CA ASN A 96 -4.55 6.53 12.57
C ASN A 96 -3.37 7.24 11.91
N PRO A 97 -2.61 8.06 12.66
CA PRO A 97 -1.42 8.74 12.15
C PRO A 97 -0.36 7.78 11.58
N GLY A 98 -0.28 6.57 12.14
CA GLY A 98 0.68 5.53 11.76
C GLY A 98 0.29 4.71 10.52
N TYR A 99 -0.83 5.02 9.85
CA TYR A 99 -1.26 4.25 8.68
C TYR A 99 -0.18 4.28 7.59
N PHE A 100 0.35 3.08 7.24
CA PHE A 100 1.47 2.85 6.31
C PHE A 100 2.83 3.43 6.69
N GLU A 101 3.02 3.88 7.93
CA GLU A 101 4.25 4.55 8.37
C GLU A 101 5.51 3.72 8.10
N LYS A 102 5.52 2.42 8.45
CA LYS A 102 6.71 1.56 8.26
C LYS A 102 7.08 1.38 6.79
N LEU A 103 6.07 1.25 5.93
CA LEU A 103 6.30 1.13 4.50
C LEU A 103 6.83 2.46 3.90
N GLU A 104 6.30 3.60 4.36
CA GLU A 104 6.81 4.92 4.01
C GLU A 104 8.28 5.09 4.45
N GLN A 105 8.60 4.77 5.70
CA GLN A 105 9.94 4.90 6.26
C GLN A 105 10.98 4.08 5.47
N VAL A 106 10.73 2.79 5.21
CA VAL A 106 11.70 1.94 4.50
C VAL A 106 11.94 2.41 3.07
N ILE A 107 10.93 2.99 2.42
CA ILE A 107 11.07 3.49 1.04
C ILE A 107 11.81 4.82 1.02
N LEU A 108 11.48 5.74 1.94
CA LEU A 108 12.11 7.06 1.97
C LEU A 108 13.56 7.03 2.49
N ARG A 109 13.99 5.93 3.12
CA ARG A 109 15.41 5.69 3.47
C ARG A 109 16.27 5.25 2.29
N MET A 110 15.66 4.79 1.19
CA MET A 110 16.42 4.38 0.00
C MET A 110 17.14 5.59 -0.62
N PRO A 111 18.43 5.49 -0.96
CA PRO A 111 19.18 6.60 -1.56
C PRO A 111 18.58 7.14 -2.86
N ASP A 112 17.89 6.29 -3.62
CA ASP A 112 17.27 6.60 -4.92
C ASP A 112 15.73 6.57 -4.86
N ALA A 113 15.13 6.82 -3.69
CA ALA A 113 13.69 6.73 -3.44
C ALA A 113 12.85 7.47 -4.49
N GLN A 114 13.18 8.71 -4.82
CA GLN A 114 12.44 9.53 -5.78
C GLN A 114 12.48 8.91 -7.18
N ALA A 115 13.65 8.42 -7.61
CA ALA A 115 13.82 7.77 -8.91
C ALA A 115 13.03 6.45 -8.97
N ARG A 116 13.00 5.67 -7.88
CA ARG A 116 12.20 4.43 -7.82
C ARG A 116 10.70 4.70 -7.83
N LEU A 117 10.24 5.72 -7.11
CA LEU A 117 8.84 6.13 -7.09
C LEU A 117 8.37 6.65 -8.44
N ALA A 118 9.23 7.37 -9.17
CA ALA A 118 8.91 7.89 -10.50
C ALA A 118 8.61 6.79 -11.53
N ARG A 119 9.11 5.56 -11.32
CA ARG A 119 8.81 4.39 -12.18
C ARG A 119 7.35 3.95 -12.11
N PHE A 120 6.63 4.36 -11.07
CA PHE A 120 5.23 4.02 -10.87
C PHE A 120 4.38 5.28 -11.03
N PRO A 121 3.67 5.43 -12.16
CA PRO A 121 2.77 6.56 -12.37
C PRO A 121 1.82 6.67 -11.19
N ARG A 122 1.81 7.84 -10.54
CA ARG A 122 0.86 8.11 -9.47
C ARG A 122 -0.55 8.13 -10.06
N PRO A 123 -1.55 7.57 -9.38
CA PRO A 123 -2.93 7.72 -9.82
C PRO A 123 -3.27 9.21 -9.93
N ALA A 124 -3.90 9.61 -11.03
CA ALA A 124 -4.46 10.94 -11.12
C ALA A 124 -5.50 11.10 -10.02
N LYS A 125 -5.24 11.98 -9.04
CA LYS A 125 -6.23 12.30 -8.01
C LYS A 125 -7.46 12.92 -8.68
N GLY A 126 -8.60 12.25 -8.55
CA GLY A 126 -9.89 12.82 -8.92
C GLY A 126 -10.37 13.81 -7.86
N LYS A 127 -11.31 14.68 -8.21
CA LYS A 127 -12.02 15.49 -7.21
C LYS A 127 -12.75 14.54 -6.25
N ALA A 128 -12.64 14.78 -4.94
CA ALA A 128 -13.41 14.05 -3.95
C ALA A 128 -14.90 14.16 -4.30
N ALA A 129 -15.61 13.03 -4.36
CA ALA A 129 -17.05 13.07 -4.48
C ALA A 129 -17.61 13.72 -3.21
N THR A 130 -18.38 14.79 -3.35
CA THR A 130 -19.13 15.37 -2.24
C THR A 130 -20.03 14.28 -1.67
N SER A 131 -19.81 13.89 -0.42
CA SER A 131 -20.66 12.92 0.26
C SER A 131 -22.09 13.45 0.20
N LYS A 132 -23.00 12.71 -0.45
CA LYS A 132 -24.43 12.98 -0.32
C LYS A 132 -24.76 12.90 1.17
N GLY A 133 -25.22 14.03 1.72
CA GLY A 133 -25.55 14.19 3.14
C GLY A 133 -26.51 13.10 3.64
N PRO A 134 -26.62 12.93 4.97
CA PRO A 134 -27.33 11.82 5.57
C PRO A 134 -28.75 11.74 5.00
N ARG A 135 -29.09 10.57 4.45
CA ARG A 135 -30.44 10.22 4.04
C ARG A 135 -31.30 10.28 5.31
N ARG A 136 -32.05 11.37 5.48
CA ARG A 136 -33.06 11.48 6.54
C ARG A 136 -33.96 10.25 6.42
N VAL A 137 -33.91 9.40 7.43
CA VAL A 137 -34.90 8.35 7.63
C VAL A 137 -36.17 9.07 8.09
N ALA A 138 -37.29 8.71 7.47
CA ALA A 138 -38.61 9.26 7.71
C ALA A 138 -39.05 9.11 9.17
#